data_AF-A0A5C7NRQ3-F1
#
_entry.id   AF-A0A5C7NRQ3-F1
#
_cell.length_a   1.000
_cell.length_b   1.000
_cell.length_c   1.000
_cell.angle_alpha   90.00
_cell.angle_beta   90.00
_cell.angle_gamma   90.00
#
_symmetry.space_group_name_H-M   'P 1'
#
loop_
_entity.id
_entity.type
_entity.pdbx_description
1 polymer ?
#
loop_
_entity_poly.entity_id
_entity_poly.type
_entity_poly.pdbx_seq_one_letter_code
_entity_poly.pdbx_strand_id
1 'polypeptide(L)'
;MPAAACPAPGKLLPAVPDGVQPVVRFANPPDGVVTWNDLVKGPISISNTEIDDLIILRPDGVPTYNFAVVVDDWDMGITHVFRGDEHINNTPWQINIFNALGAPLPQFGHCPVILGEDGQKLSKRRGAVSVTAYEENGYLPEAMLNYLARLGWSHGDDELFSLSQMVAWFDGSHLSKSPAQWDAAKLTWVNAHYIKQADDARLAGLVAAQLAGRGLAVAADDRLAAMCALFKDRCNTTVDLADWLQMYFAPVTPTADDLATHLTDMVRPALVSLRDRLAACPWDKAGIALALKDTLAEHKLKMPLLAMPLRALLCGRTQTPSVDAVVALFDRTTALARLQHV
;
A
#
# COMPACT_ATOMS: atom_id res chain seq x y z
N MET A 1 -1.86 0.61 49.92
CA MET A 1 -1.54 -0.53 50.81
C MET A 1 -0.31 -1.20 50.24
N PRO A 2 0.74 -1.49 51.03
CA PRO A 2 1.91 -2.18 50.49
C PRO A 2 1.46 -3.56 50.01
N ALA A 3 1.79 -3.88 48.75
CA ALA A 3 1.47 -5.15 48.14
C ALA A 3 2.16 -6.27 48.92
N ALA A 4 1.44 -6.89 49.85
CA ALA A 4 1.88 -8.10 50.50
C ALA A 4 1.86 -9.21 49.44
N ALA A 5 3.03 -9.52 48.89
CA ALA A 5 3.25 -10.74 48.16
C ALA A 5 2.75 -11.90 49.02
N CYS A 6 1.90 -12.76 48.47
CA CYS A 6 1.48 -13.99 49.13
C CYS A 6 2.49 -15.05 48.72
N PRO A 7 3.55 -15.31 49.51
CA PRO A 7 4.51 -16.34 49.15
C PRO A 7 3.81 -17.70 49.08
N ALA A 8 4.40 -18.62 48.31
CA ALA A 8 4.01 -20.02 48.37
C ALA A 8 3.88 -20.49 49.83
N PRO A 9 2.88 -21.33 50.18
CA PRO A 9 2.65 -21.74 51.56
C PRO A 9 3.95 -22.17 52.27
N GLY A 10 4.31 -21.48 53.35
CA GLY A 10 5.51 -21.76 54.15
C GLY A 10 6.80 -21.01 53.74
N LYS A 11 6.79 -20.17 52.70
CA LYS A 11 7.97 -19.40 52.28
C LYS A 11 7.97 -18.02 52.93
N LEU A 12 8.93 -17.74 53.81
CA LEU A 12 9.18 -16.39 54.34
C LEU A 12 9.93 -15.58 53.29
N LEU A 13 9.39 -14.41 52.92
CA LEU A 13 10.11 -13.48 52.05
C LEU A 13 11.20 -12.78 52.86
N PRO A 14 12.41 -12.57 52.29
CA PRO A 14 13.43 -11.76 52.93
C PRO A 14 12.92 -10.33 53.14
N ALA A 15 13.43 -9.65 54.17
CA ALA A 15 13.14 -8.25 54.39
C ALA A 15 13.51 -7.43 53.15
N VAL A 16 12.64 -6.49 52.77
CA VAL A 16 12.93 -5.56 51.67
C VAL A 16 14.14 -4.71 52.09
N PRO A 17 15.24 -4.68 51.32
CA PRO A 17 16.41 -3.88 51.67
C PRO A 17 16.08 -2.39 51.75
N ASP A 18 16.78 -1.67 52.63
CA ASP A 18 16.59 -0.23 52.79
C ASP A 18 16.80 0.52 51.46
N GLY A 19 15.87 1.42 51.13
CA GLY A 19 15.90 2.21 49.90
C GLY A 19 15.46 1.49 48.63
N VAL A 20 15.10 0.20 48.70
CA VAL A 20 14.60 -0.56 47.55
C VAL A 20 13.08 -0.53 47.52
N GLN A 21 12.50 0.00 46.43
CA GLN A 21 11.07 -0.08 46.19
C GLN A 21 10.74 -1.44 45.54
N PRO A 22 9.89 -2.28 46.16
CA PRO A 22 9.58 -3.61 45.65
C PRO A 22 8.69 -3.54 44.40
N VAL A 23 8.70 -4.64 43.64
CA VAL A 23 7.77 -4.89 42.52
C VAL A 23 6.71 -5.91 42.93
N VAL A 24 5.58 -5.93 42.24
CA VAL A 24 4.62 -7.02 42.36
C VAL A 24 4.89 -8.03 41.25
N ARG A 25 5.05 -9.29 41.63
CA ARG A 25 5.18 -10.41 40.71
C ARG A 25 3.91 -11.26 40.73
N PHE A 26 3.56 -11.82 39.57
CA PHE A 26 2.53 -12.84 39.50
C PHE A 26 3.10 -14.14 40.05
N ALA A 27 2.41 -14.74 41.03
CA ALA A 27 2.76 -16.06 41.53
C ALA A 27 2.17 -17.10 40.56
N ASN A 28 3.00 -17.57 39.63
CA ASN A 28 2.56 -18.58 38.66
C ASN A 28 2.28 -19.91 39.37
N PRO A 29 1.37 -20.75 38.84
CA PRO A 29 1.25 -22.12 39.33
C PRO A 29 2.60 -22.84 39.22
N PRO A 30 3.07 -23.56 40.25
CA PRO A 30 4.40 -24.17 40.25
C PRO A 30 4.51 -25.40 39.35
N ASP A 31 3.38 -26.00 38.99
CA ASP A 31 3.26 -27.19 38.16
C ASP A 31 2.01 -27.13 37.25
N GLY A 32 1.80 -28.20 36.48
CA GLY A 32 0.73 -28.28 35.48
C GLY A 32 1.14 -27.76 34.11
N VAL A 33 0.19 -27.75 33.19
CA VAL A 33 0.40 -27.40 31.79
C VAL A 33 -0.68 -26.41 31.36
N VAL A 34 -0.26 -25.31 30.74
CA VAL A 34 -1.18 -24.39 30.07
C VAL A 34 -1.36 -24.87 28.64
N THR A 35 -2.59 -25.20 28.26
CA THR A 35 -2.95 -25.65 26.91
C THR A 35 -4.04 -24.76 26.35
N TRP A 36 -3.91 -24.39 25.08
CA TRP A 36 -4.96 -23.74 24.32
C TRP A 36 -4.94 -24.20 22.86
N ASN A 37 -6.08 -24.05 22.19
CA ASN A 37 -6.18 -24.26 20.76
C ASN A 37 -6.09 -22.91 20.05
N ASP A 38 -4.94 -22.63 19.46
CA ASP A 38 -4.73 -21.41 18.69
C ASP A 38 -5.47 -21.47 17.35
N LEU A 39 -6.21 -20.42 17.01
CA LEU A 39 -7.00 -20.33 15.78
C LEU A 39 -6.14 -20.38 14.50
N VAL A 40 -4.85 -20.05 14.59
CA VAL A 40 -3.92 -20.15 13.46
C VAL A 40 -3.01 -21.36 13.62
N LYS A 41 -2.31 -21.47 14.74
CA LYS A 41 -1.23 -22.45 14.95
C LYS A 41 -1.74 -23.84 15.36
N GLY A 42 -2.98 -23.95 15.83
CA GLY A 42 -3.57 -25.17 16.39
C GLY A 42 -3.21 -25.38 17.86
N PRO A 43 -3.26 -26.62 18.39
CA PRO A 43 -3.03 -26.88 19.80
C PRO A 43 -1.59 -26.57 20.22
N ILE A 44 -1.44 -25.81 21.30
CA ILE A 44 -0.17 -25.47 21.93
C ILE A 44 -0.25 -25.80 23.41
N SER A 45 0.81 -26.41 23.94
CA SER A 45 0.93 -26.76 25.37
C SER A 45 2.31 -26.34 25.88
N ILE A 46 2.33 -25.66 27.03
CA ILE A 46 3.56 -25.19 27.70
C ILE A 46 3.49 -25.60 29.17
N SER A 47 4.56 -26.20 29.70
CA SER A 47 4.64 -26.57 31.11
C SER A 47 4.79 -25.33 31.98
N ASN A 48 4.06 -25.23 33.08
CA ASN A 48 4.25 -24.14 34.05
C ASN A 48 5.65 -24.14 34.67
N THR A 49 6.35 -25.28 34.65
CA THR A 49 7.75 -25.37 35.11
C THR A 49 8.74 -24.60 34.23
N GLU A 50 8.34 -24.23 33.00
CA GLU A 50 9.15 -23.43 32.06
C GLU A 50 8.89 -21.92 32.19
N ILE A 51 7.93 -21.54 33.03
CA ILE A 51 7.39 -20.19 33.11
C ILE A 51 7.73 -19.59 34.49
N ASP A 52 8.31 -18.39 34.51
CA ASP A 52 8.70 -17.72 35.75
C ASP A 52 7.61 -16.77 36.29
N ASP A 53 7.83 -16.31 37.53
CA ASP A 53 7.02 -15.28 38.17
C ASP A 53 7.32 -13.90 37.58
N LEU A 54 6.58 -13.52 36.54
CA LEU A 54 6.79 -12.24 35.86
C LEU A 54 6.43 -11.04 36.75
N ILE A 55 7.04 -9.89 36.51
CA ILE A 55 6.66 -8.63 37.17
C ILE A 55 5.34 -8.14 36.54
N ILE A 56 4.30 -7.94 37.36
CA ILE A 56 3.00 -7.41 36.91
C ILE A 56 2.78 -5.94 37.26
N LEU A 57 3.46 -5.44 38.30
CA LEU A 57 3.40 -4.04 38.70
C LEU A 57 4.80 -3.54 39.03
N ARG A 58 5.19 -2.46 38.37
CA ARG A 58 6.44 -1.75 38.63
C ARG A 58 6.32 -0.90 39.91
N PRO A 59 7.44 -0.42 40.49
CA PRO A 59 7.40 0.33 41.74
C PRO A 59 6.73 1.71 41.60
N ASP A 60 6.69 2.24 40.38
CA ASP A 60 5.98 3.48 40.02
C ASP A 60 4.45 3.29 39.91
N GLY A 61 3.94 2.08 40.17
CA GLY A 61 2.52 1.75 40.08
C GLY A 61 2.03 1.48 38.66
N VAL A 62 2.91 1.48 37.66
CA VAL A 62 2.53 1.20 36.27
C VAL A 62 2.51 -0.32 36.04
N PRO A 63 1.39 -0.88 35.54
CA PRO A 63 1.32 -2.31 35.22
C PRO A 63 2.19 -2.66 34.02
N THR A 64 2.70 -3.89 33.99
CA THR A 64 3.42 -4.41 32.81
C THR A 64 2.46 -4.96 31.77
N TYR A 65 2.95 -5.13 30.54
CA TYR A 65 2.17 -5.56 29.38
C TYR A 65 1.25 -6.76 29.65
N ASN A 66 1.78 -7.86 30.20
CA ASN A 66 0.99 -9.08 30.38
C ASN A 66 -0.16 -8.93 31.38
N PHE A 67 0.00 -8.07 32.39
CA PHE A 67 -1.07 -7.81 33.35
C PHE A 67 -2.08 -6.80 32.81
N ALA A 68 -1.59 -5.69 32.24
CA ALA A 68 -2.43 -4.65 31.67
C ALA A 68 -3.34 -5.19 30.56
N VAL A 69 -2.79 -5.95 29.60
CA VAL A 69 -3.57 -6.52 28.50
C VAL A 69 -4.65 -7.48 28.99
N VAL A 70 -4.38 -8.34 29.96
CA VAL A 70 -5.40 -9.27 30.48
C VAL A 70 -6.54 -8.52 31.15
N VAL A 71 -6.23 -7.49 31.94
CA VAL A 71 -7.25 -6.68 32.62
C VAL A 71 -8.06 -5.88 31.60
N ASP A 72 -7.41 -5.25 30.62
CA ASP A 72 -8.08 -4.47 29.58
C ASP A 72 -8.94 -5.37 28.66
N ASP A 73 -8.42 -6.52 28.23
CA ASP A 73 -9.17 -7.49 27.41
C ASP A 73 -10.41 -8.00 28.15
N TRP A 74 -10.29 -8.26 29.46
CA TRP A 74 -11.42 -8.66 30.29
C TRP A 74 -12.45 -7.53 30.44
N ASP A 75 -12.00 -6.33 30.80
CA ASP A 75 -12.87 -5.17 31.03
C ASP A 75 -13.61 -4.76 29.74
N MET A 76 -12.94 -4.84 28.59
CA MET A 76 -13.51 -4.55 27.28
C MET A 76 -14.30 -5.72 26.67
N GLY A 77 -14.37 -6.88 27.33
CA GLY A 77 -15.13 -8.04 26.87
C GLY A 77 -14.59 -8.65 25.57
N ILE A 78 -13.27 -8.63 25.37
CA ILE A 78 -12.61 -9.20 24.20
C ILE A 78 -12.82 -10.72 24.18
N THR A 79 -13.33 -11.23 23.06
CA THR A 79 -13.63 -12.66 22.88
C THR A 79 -12.61 -13.39 22.01
N HIS A 80 -11.92 -12.67 21.12
CA HIS A 80 -10.94 -13.20 20.18
C HIS A 80 -9.75 -12.25 20.10
N VAL A 81 -8.56 -12.74 20.44
CA VAL A 81 -7.31 -11.99 20.38
C VAL A 81 -6.50 -12.50 19.19
N PHE A 82 -6.51 -11.73 18.09
CA PHE A 82 -5.62 -11.94 16.95
C PHE A 82 -4.43 -11.00 17.03
N ARG A 83 -3.21 -11.55 17.01
CA ARG A 83 -1.96 -10.79 17.12
C ARG A 83 -0.79 -11.52 16.47
N GLY A 84 0.35 -10.85 16.34
CA GLY A 84 1.56 -11.45 15.78
C GLY A 84 2.07 -12.63 16.62
N ASP A 85 2.64 -13.64 15.95
CA ASP A 85 3.10 -14.88 16.58
C ASP A 85 4.32 -14.73 17.47
N GLU A 86 4.98 -13.56 17.46
CA GLU A 86 5.94 -13.18 18.50
C GLU A 86 5.33 -13.14 19.91
N HIS A 87 4.00 -13.05 20.02
CA HIS A 87 3.30 -13.03 21.30
C HIS A 87 2.85 -14.40 21.79
N ILE A 88 3.14 -15.51 21.07
CA ILE A 88 2.78 -16.87 21.52
C ILE A 88 3.31 -17.14 22.92
N ASN A 89 4.57 -16.81 23.19
CA ASN A 89 5.22 -17.03 24.48
C ASN A 89 4.62 -16.17 25.62
N ASN A 90 3.86 -15.11 25.30
CA ASN A 90 3.14 -14.33 26.29
C ASN A 90 1.83 -14.98 26.75
N THR A 91 1.22 -15.79 25.87
CA THR A 91 -0.09 -16.40 26.07
C THR A 91 -0.20 -17.26 27.33
N PRO A 92 0.77 -18.11 27.71
CA PRO A 92 0.57 -18.94 28.90
C PRO A 92 0.56 -18.14 30.21
N TRP A 93 1.37 -17.07 30.31
CA TRP A 93 1.28 -16.12 31.43
C TRP A 93 -0.10 -15.47 31.48
N GLN A 94 -0.60 -15.00 30.34
CA GLN A 94 -1.89 -14.31 30.26
C GLN A 94 -3.05 -15.24 30.64
N ILE A 95 -3.05 -16.49 30.16
CA ILE A 95 -4.05 -17.51 30.54
C ILE A 95 -4.04 -17.74 32.06
N ASN A 96 -2.85 -17.88 32.66
CA ASN A 96 -2.76 -18.06 34.11
C ASN A 96 -3.29 -16.85 34.89
N ILE A 97 -3.06 -15.62 34.41
CA ILE A 97 -3.62 -14.41 35.01
C ILE A 97 -5.14 -14.38 34.88
N PHE A 98 -5.71 -14.66 33.69
CA PHE A 98 -7.16 -14.78 33.50
C PHE A 98 -7.77 -15.79 34.48
N ASN A 99 -7.17 -16.98 34.60
CA ASN A 99 -7.61 -18.01 35.52
C ASN A 99 -7.56 -17.55 36.98
N ALA A 100 -6.48 -16.86 37.38
CA ALA A 100 -6.33 -16.33 38.74
C ALA A 100 -7.37 -15.24 39.07
N LEU A 101 -7.80 -14.46 38.07
CA LEU A 101 -8.86 -13.48 38.19
C LEU A 101 -10.27 -14.11 38.13
N GLY A 102 -10.38 -15.39 37.78
CA GLY A 102 -11.67 -16.04 37.50
C GLY A 102 -12.38 -15.46 36.27
N ALA A 103 -11.63 -14.85 35.36
CA ALA A 103 -12.14 -14.18 34.17
C ALA A 103 -12.31 -15.17 33.00
N PRO A 104 -13.26 -14.94 32.08
CA PRO A 104 -13.44 -15.78 30.90
C PRO A 104 -12.21 -15.67 29.98
N LEU A 105 -11.77 -16.80 29.44
CA LEU A 105 -10.65 -16.85 28.50
C LEU A 105 -11.11 -16.47 27.08
N PRO A 106 -10.45 -15.52 26.41
CA PRO A 106 -10.66 -15.31 24.98
C PRO A 106 -10.07 -16.45 24.16
N GLN A 107 -10.49 -16.55 22.90
CA GLN A 107 -9.79 -17.38 21.92
C GLN A 107 -8.56 -16.64 21.40
N PHE A 108 -7.47 -17.34 21.16
CA PHE A 108 -6.22 -16.76 20.68
C PHE A 108 -5.94 -17.20 19.24
N GLY A 109 -5.50 -16.28 18.39
CA GLY A 109 -5.01 -16.56 17.04
C GLY A 109 -3.71 -15.83 16.77
N HIS A 110 -2.63 -16.57 16.51
CA HIS A 110 -1.31 -15.97 16.32
C HIS A 110 -0.88 -15.95 14.84
N CYS A 111 -1.02 -14.78 14.22
CA CYS A 111 -0.67 -14.52 12.83
C CYS A 111 0.86 -14.52 12.65
N PRO A 112 1.41 -15.26 11.67
CA PRO A 112 2.85 -15.27 11.42
C PRO A 112 3.41 -13.88 11.12
N VAL A 113 4.63 -13.61 11.60
CA VAL A 113 5.38 -12.44 11.13
C VAL A 113 5.51 -12.41 9.60
N ILE A 114 5.45 -11.22 9.03
CA ILE A 114 5.75 -11.00 7.61
C ILE A 114 7.28 -10.96 7.44
N LEU A 115 7.78 -11.69 6.45
CA LEU A 115 9.19 -11.70 6.07
C LEU A 115 9.46 -10.66 4.98
N GLY A 116 10.65 -10.06 4.97
CA GLY A 116 11.14 -9.27 3.85
C GLY A 116 11.65 -10.14 2.70
N GLU A 117 12.12 -9.50 1.63
CA GLU A 117 12.73 -10.16 0.47
C GLU A 117 13.97 -11.00 0.84
N ASP A 118 14.64 -10.65 1.93
CA ASP A 118 15.80 -11.34 2.49
C ASP A 118 15.45 -12.55 3.39
N GLY A 119 14.15 -12.85 3.55
CA GLY A 119 13.65 -13.92 4.41
C GLY A 119 13.71 -13.61 5.91
N GLN A 120 14.14 -12.41 6.31
CA GLN A 120 14.16 -11.97 7.71
C GLN A 120 12.87 -11.24 8.07
N LYS A 121 12.59 -11.06 9.36
CA LYS A 121 11.40 -10.29 9.81
C LYS A 121 11.41 -8.90 9.17
N LEU A 122 10.30 -8.55 8.50
CA LEU A 122 10.12 -7.24 7.90
C LEU A 122 10.24 -6.17 8.98
N SER A 123 11.15 -5.21 8.78
CA SER A 123 11.46 -4.19 9.79
C SER A 123 11.77 -2.85 9.16
N LYS A 124 11.44 -1.76 9.88
CA LYS A 124 11.63 -0.36 9.44
C LYS A 124 13.05 -0.01 9.00
N ARG A 125 14.05 -0.81 9.38
CA ARG A 125 15.46 -0.58 9.05
C ARG A 125 15.82 -0.98 7.61
N ARG A 126 14.91 -1.64 6.87
CA ARG A 126 15.24 -2.32 5.60
C ARG A 126 14.32 -1.95 4.42
N GLY A 127 13.53 -0.88 4.50
CA GLY A 127 12.69 -0.41 3.39
C GLY A 127 11.55 0.51 3.83
N ALA A 128 10.66 0.84 2.90
CA ALA A 128 9.43 1.58 3.18
C ALA A 128 8.46 0.69 3.99
N VAL A 129 8.58 0.71 5.32
CA VAL A 129 7.68 -0.04 6.23
C VAL A 129 6.67 0.90 6.90
N SER A 130 6.55 2.13 6.39
CA SER A 130 5.51 3.07 6.82
C SER A 130 4.33 2.98 5.87
N VAL A 131 3.12 2.85 6.43
CA VAL A 131 1.87 2.92 5.66
C VAL A 131 1.79 4.23 4.87
N THR A 132 2.24 5.34 5.47
CA THR A 132 2.26 6.66 4.81
C THR A 132 3.18 6.69 3.59
N ALA A 133 4.29 5.94 3.61
CA ALA A 133 5.21 5.91 2.48
C ALA A 133 4.56 5.20 1.27
N TYR A 134 3.71 4.19 1.49
CA TYR A 134 2.96 3.56 0.38
C TYR A 134 1.92 4.52 -0.21
N GLU A 135 1.24 5.30 0.63
CA GLU A 135 0.32 6.34 0.17
C GLU A 135 1.06 7.41 -0.66
N GLU A 136 2.19 7.92 -0.17
CA GLU A 136 3.04 8.89 -0.88
C GLU A 136 3.53 8.33 -2.23
N ASN A 137 3.88 7.04 -2.28
CA ASN A 137 4.27 6.33 -3.51
C ASN A 137 3.08 5.96 -4.42
N GLY A 138 1.85 6.37 -4.07
CA GLY A 138 0.68 6.26 -4.95
C GLY A 138 0.03 4.88 -4.97
N TYR A 139 0.19 4.10 -3.90
CA TYR A 139 -0.58 2.88 -3.69
C TYR A 139 -1.98 3.20 -3.15
N LEU A 140 -3.00 2.58 -3.72
CA LEU A 140 -4.38 2.71 -3.30
C LEU A 140 -4.65 1.86 -2.04
N PRO A 141 -5.45 2.36 -1.08
CA PRO A 141 -5.71 1.65 0.17
C PRO A 141 -6.36 0.28 -0.06
N GLU A 142 -7.27 0.15 -1.02
CA GLU A 142 -7.91 -1.12 -1.35
C GLU A 142 -6.93 -2.17 -1.90
N ALA A 143 -5.93 -1.74 -2.67
CA ALA A 143 -4.88 -2.63 -3.15
C ALA A 143 -3.98 -3.11 -2.00
N MET A 144 -3.63 -2.20 -1.08
CA MET A 144 -2.86 -2.54 0.12
C MET A 144 -3.62 -3.53 1.00
N LEU A 145 -4.92 -3.30 1.24
CA LEU A 145 -5.76 -4.19 2.04
C LEU A 145 -5.88 -5.59 1.40
N ASN A 146 -6.16 -5.66 0.09
CA ASN A 146 -6.20 -6.93 -0.64
C ASN A 146 -4.86 -7.67 -0.55
N TYR A 147 -3.75 -6.96 -0.73
CA TYR A 147 -2.42 -7.55 -0.68
C TYR A 147 -2.08 -8.08 0.72
N LEU A 148 -2.29 -7.28 1.76
CA LEU A 148 -2.05 -7.67 3.15
C LEU A 148 -2.92 -8.86 3.58
N ALA A 149 -4.18 -8.91 3.14
CA ALA A 149 -5.06 -10.04 3.41
C ALA A 149 -4.49 -11.35 2.85
N ARG A 150 -3.80 -11.30 1.69
CA ARG A 150 -3.14 -12.48 1.11
C ARG A 150 -1.87 -12.90 1.85
N LEU A 151 -1.30 -12.06 2.72
CA LEU A 151 -0.14 -12.39 3.56
C LEU A 151 -0.55 -13.19 4.82
N GLY A 152 -1.21 -14.33 4.62
CA GLY A 152 -1.58 -15.23 5.71
C GLY A 152 -3.00 -15.76 5.65
N TRP A 153 -3.82 -15.31 4.69
CA TRP A 153 -5.16 -15.82 4.45
C TRP A 153 -5.44 -16.01 2.95
N SER A 154 -6.29 -16.99 2.63
CA SER A 154 -6.69 -17.31 1.26
C SER A 154 -8.16 -17.65 1.18
N HIS A 155 -8.82 -17.25 0.10
CA HIS A 155 -10.14 -17.74 -0.29
C HIS A 155 -10.02 -18.48 -1.63
N GLY A 156 -9.78 -19.79 -1.59
CA GLY A 156 -9.49 -20.57 -2.81
C GLY A 156 -8.30 -19.98 -3.58
N ASP A 157 -8.49 -19.80 -4.89
CA ASP A 157 -7.51 -19.23 -5.82
C ASP A 157 -7.71 -17.73 -6.07
N ASP A 158 -8.65 -17.06 -5.38
CA ASP A 158 -8.93 -15.64 -5.58
C ASP A 158 -7.78 -14.76 -5.05
N GLU A 159 -7.13 -14.03 -5.96
CA GLU A 159 -6.04 -13.10 -5.63
C GLU A 159 -6.49 -11.63 -5.53
N LEU A 160 -7.61 -11.29 -6.16
CA LEU A 160 -8.13 -9.93 -6.27
C LEU A 160 -9.56 -9.87 -5.76
N PHE A 161 -9.81 -9.08 -4.72
CA PHE A 161 -11.12 -8.98 -4.09
C PHE A 161 -11.30 -7.66 -3.35
N SER A 162 -12.53 -7.14 -3.40
CA SER A 162 -12.93 -5.93 -2.70
C SER A 162 -12.91 -6.11 -1.17
N LEU A 163 -12.87 -4.99 -0.45
CA LEU A 163 -13.06 -4.97 1.00
C LEU A 163 -14.38 -5.64 1.42
N SER A 164 -15.46 -5.43 0.67
CA SER A 164 -16.75 -6.08 0.93
C SER A 164 -16.67 -7.60 0.79
N GLN A 165 -15.97 -8.11 -0.23
CA GLN A 165 -15.75 -9.54 -0.38
C GLN A 165 -14.89 -10.09 0.75
N MET A 166 -13.80 -9.41 1.12
CA MET A 166 -12.96 -9.80 2.25
C MET A 166 -13.77 -9.96 3.54
N VAL A 167 -14.63 -9.00 3.87
CA VAL A 167 -15.49 -9.06 5.06
C VAL A 167 -16.52 -10.20 4.96
N ALA A 168 -17.10 -10.41 3.78
CA ALA A 168 -18.10 -11.46 3.57
C ALA A 168 -17.51 -12.88 3.59
N TRP A 169 -16.25 -13.03 3.21
CA TRP A 169 -15.59 -14.33 3.06
C TRP A 169 -14.75 -14.73 4.26
N PHE A 170 -14.35 -13.78 5.11
CA PHE A 170 -13.52 -14.07 6.27
C PHE A 170 -14.35 -14.74 7.38
N ASP A 171 -14.05 -16.00 7.65
CA ASP A 171 -14.69 -16.82 8.69
C ASP A 171 -13.71 -17.34 9.75
N GLY A 172 -12.46 -16.88 9.71
CA GLY A 172 -11.37 -17.34 10.59
C GLY A 172 -10.74 -18.68 10.16
N SER A 173 -11.18 -19.27 9.05
CA SER A 173 -10.54 -20.44 8.45
C SER A 173 -9.50 -20.05 7.39
N HIS A 174 -8.79 -21.05 6.84
CA HIS A 174 -7.78 -20.85 5.79
C HIS A 174 -6.66 -19.85 6.17
N LEU A 175 -6.35 -19.75 7.45
CA LEU A 175 -5.20 -18.99 7.97
C LEU A 175 -3.93 -19.83 7.85
N SER A 176 -2.88 -19.26 7.28
CA SER A 176 -1.58 -19.90 7.12
C SER A 176 -0.80 -19.89 8.43
N LYS A 177 -0.22 -21.05 8.77
CA LYS A 177 0.72 -21.18 9.90
C LYS A 177 2.12 -20.65 9.56
N SER A 178 2.47 -20.64 8.29
CA SER A 178 3.80 -20.29 7.79
C SER A 178 3.89 -18.78 7.54
N PRO A 179 5.04 -18.14 7.85
CA PRO A 179 5.33 -16.77 7.49
C PRO A 179 5.14 -16.52 5.99
N ALA A 180 4.52 -15.40 5.64
CA ALA A 180 4.42 -14.93 4.26
C ALA A 180 5.56 -13.97 3.95
N GLN A 181 6.07 -14.04 2.72
CA GLN A 181 7.09 -13.12 2.24
C GLN A 181 6.44 -11.91 1.58
N TRP A 182 6.94 -10.72 1.93
CA TRP A 182 6.63 -9.48 1.25
C TRP A 182 7.23 -9.47 -0.16
N ASP A 183 6.42 -9.07 -1.13
CA ASP A 183 6.71 -9.04 -2.56
C ASP A 183 6.18 -7.71 -3.15
N ALA A 184 7.11 -6.79 -3.41
CA ALA A 184 6.80 -5.49 -3.96
C ALA A 184 6.24 -5.56 -5.39
N ALA A 185 6.68 -6.53 -6.20
CA ALA A 185 6.19 -6.72 -7.55
C ALA A 185 4.74 -7.18 -7.54
N LYS A 186 4.39 -8.11 -6.65
CA LYS A 186 2.99 -8.55 -6.48
C LYS A 186 2.10 -7.41 -6.00
N LEU A 187 2.51 -6.64 -4.98
CA LEU A 187 1.73 -5.48 -4.54
C LEU A 187 1.53 -4.48 -5.69
N THR A 188 2.57 -4.20 -6.47
CA THR A 188 2.50 -3.29 -7.63
C THR A 188 1.51 -3.80 -8.69
N TRP A 189 1.49 -5.11 -8.94
CA TRP A 189 0.51 -5.73 -9.84
C TRP A 189 -0.93 -5.62 -9.31
N VAL A 190 -1.15 -5.88 -8.01
CA VAL A 190 -2.46 -5.67 -7.36
C VAL A 190 -2.87 -4.20 -7.50
N ASN A 191 -1.96 -3.27 -7.22
CA ASN A 191 -2.27 -1.84 -7.31
C ASN A 191 -2.64 -1.41 -8.73
N ALA A 192 -1.93 -1.89 -9.75
CA ALA A 192 -2.27 -1.64 -11.14
C ALA A 192 -3.68 -2.13 -11.50
N HIS A 193 -4.14 -3.26 -10.94
CA HIS A 193 -5.52 -3.73 -11.13
C HIS A 193 -6.54 -2.76 -10.55
N TYR A 194 -6.29 -2.23 -9.35
CA TYR A 194 -7.18 -1.26 -8.72
C TYR A 194 -7.15 0.12 -9.39
N ILE A 195 -5.98 0.58 -9.85
CA ILE A 195 -5.86 1.83 -10.62
C ILE A 195 -6.73 1.77 -11.88
N LYS A 196 -6.76 0.63 -12.58
CA LYS A 196 -7.59 0.44 -13.78
C LYS A 196 -9.09 0.54 -13.50
N GLN A 197 -9.53 0.06 -12.35
CA GLN A 197 -10.95 0.03 -11.98
C GLN A 197 -11.41 1.28 -11.22
N ALA A 198 -10.46 2.06 -10.69
CA ALA A 198 -10.78 3.25 -9.93
C ALA A 198 -11.56 4.25 -10.80
N ASP A 199 -12.47 4.95 -10.13
CA ASP A 199 -13.21 6.08 -10.68
C ASP A 199 -12.23 7.19 -11.13
N ASP A 200 -12.48 7.75 -12.31
CA ASP A 200 -11.56 8.69 -12.95
C ASP A 200 -11.51 10.03 -12.22
N ALA A 201 -12.61 10.48 -11.61
CA ALA A 201 -12.65 11.70 -10.81
C ALA A 201 -11.90 11.53 -9.48
N ARG A 202 -12.03 10.36 -8.85
CA ARG A 202 -11.21 9.99 -7.68
C ARG A 202 -9.71 9.99 -8.04
N LEU A 203 -9.33 9.37 -9.17
CA LEU A 203 -7.95 9.38 -9.63
C LEU A 203 -7.44 10.79 -9.91
N ALA A 204 -8.27 11.65 -10.50
CA ALA A 204 -7.93 13.06 -10.72
C ALA A 204 -7.57 13.78 -9.41
N GLY A 205 -8.33 13.56 -8.34
CA GLY A 205 -8.02 14.11 -7.02
C GLY A 205 -6.65 13.65 -6.49
N LEU A 206 -6.36 12.35 -6.58
CA LEU A 206 -5.09 11.78 -6.12
C LEU A 206 -3.90 12.28 -6.97
N VAL A 207 -4.07 12.33 -8.29
CA VAL A 207 -3.03 12.81 -9.22
C VAL A 207 -2.80 14.31 -9.05
N ALA A 208 -3.84 15.12 -8.81
CA ALA A 208 -3.68 16.53 -8.52
C ALA A 208 -2.81 16.76 -7.27
N ALA A 209 -3.00 15.96 -6.21
CA ALA A 209 -2.14 16.00 -5.03
C ALA A 209 -0.68 15.61 -5.35
N GLN A 210 -0.49 14.57 -6.16
CA GLN A 210 0.85 14.14 -6.61
C GLN A 210 1.56 15.22 -7.45
N LEU A 211 0.83 15.89 -8.34
CA LEU A 211 1.34 17.01 -9.14
C LEU A 211 1.65 18.24 -8.27
N ALA A 212 0.81 18.54 -7.28
CA ALA A 212 1.05 19.64 -6.33
C ALA A 212 2.35 19.41 -5.53
N GLY A 213 2.64 18.18 -5.13
CA GLY A 213 3.92 17.79 -4.50
C GLY A 213 5.15 18.05 -5.38
N ARG A 214 4.97 18.19 -6.69
CA ARG A 214 6.02 18.53 -7.68
C ARG A 214 6.04 20.02 -8.05
N GLY A 215 5.27 20.84 -7.34
CA GLY A 215 5.11 22.27 -7.63
C GLY A 215 4.16 22.59 -8.80
N LEU A 216 3.37 21.62 -9.26
CA LEU A 216 2.37 21.81 -10.32
C LEU A 216 0.97 21.88 -9.72
N ALA A 217 0.45 23.09 -9.54
CA ALA A 217 -0.92 23.30 -9.08
C ALA A 217 -1.91 23.02 -10.21
N VAL A 218 -2.60 21.88 -10.14
CA VAL A 218 -3.57 21.41 -11.14
C VAL A 218 -4.91 21.15 -10.46
N ALA A 219 -6.00 21.61 -11.06
CA ALA A 219 -7.34 21.35 -10.56
C ALA A 219 -7.75 19.89 -10.87
N ALA A 220 -8.43 19.25 -9.92
CA ALA A 220 -9.06 17.94 -10.12
C ALA A 220 -10.40 18.11 -10.85
N ASP A 221 -10.33 18.46 -12.14
CA ASP A 221 -11.49 18.71 -13.00
C ASP A 221 -11.75 17.54 -13.98
N ASP A 222 -12.82 17.66 -14.78
CA ASP A 222 -13.20 16.67 -15.79
C ASP A 222 -12.11 16.42 -16.83
N ARG A 223 -11.25 17.42 -17.08
CA ARG A 223 -10.12 17.29 -18.01
C ARG A 223 -9.03 16.41 -17.40
N LEU A 224 -8.68 16.61 -16.14
CA LEU A 224 -7.74 15.72 -15.45
C LEU A 224 -8.32 14.30 -15.29
N ALA A 225 -9.62 14.16 -15.07
CA ALA A 225 -10.29 12.86 -15.05
C ALA A 225 -10.18 12.16 -16.42
N ALA A 226 -10.45 12.86 -17.52
CA ALA A 226 -10.29 12.31 -18.88
C ALA A 226 -8.83 11.93 -19.19
N MET A 227 -7.86 12.69 -18.68
CA MET A 227 -6.43 12.34 -18.74
C MET A 227 -6.14 11.06 -17.94
N CYS A 228 -6.67 10.93 -16.72
CA CYS A 228 -6.54 9.72 -15.93
C CYS A 228 -7.11 8.51 -16.67
N ALA A 229 -8.32 8.62 -17.23
CA ALA A 229 -8.98 7.57 -17.99
C ALA A 229 -8.13 7.06 -19.17
N LEU A 230 -7.45 7.97 -19.89
CA LEU A 230 -6.62 7.60 -21.04
C LEU A 230 -5.32 6.87 -20.66
N PHE A 231 -4.78 7.13 -19.45
CA PHE A 231 -3.46 6.66 -19.04
C PHE A 231 -3.47 5.59 -17.94
N LYS A 232 -4.56 5.43 -17.17
CA LYS A 232 -4.61 4.54 -16.00
C LYS A 232 -4.24 3.09 -16.32
N ASP A 233 -4.58 2.60 -17.51
CA ASP A 233 -4.26 1.23 -17.94
C ASP A 233 -2.76 0.93 -18.09
N ARG A 234 -1.94 1.98 -18.15
CA ARG A 234 -0.48 1.92 -18.33
C ARG A 234 0.30 2.23 -17.05
N CYS A 235 -0.40 2.54 -15.96
CA CYS A 235 0.20 3.02 -14.72
C CYS A 235 0.01 1.99 -13.62
N ASN A 236 1.03 1.80 -12.79
CA ASN A 236 0.91 0.92 -11.63
C ASN A 236 0.53 1.70 -10.38
N THR A 237 0.86 2.99 -10.31
CA THR A 237 0.60 3.87 -9.15
C THR A 237 0.04 5.23 -9.61
N THR A 238 -0.48 6.02 -8.68
CA THR A 238 -0.85 7.42 -8.97
C THR A 238 0.38 8.30 -9.23
N VAL A 239 1.56 7.91 -8.74
CA VAL A 239 2.84 8.58 -9.06
C VAL A 239 3.18 8.37 -10.53
N ASP A 240 3.11 7.13 -11.04
CA ASP A 240 3.31 6.81 -12.45
C ASP A 240 2.33 7.61 -13.33
N LEU A 241 1.06 7.69 -12.89
CA LEU A 241 0.03 8.43 -13.60
C LEU A 241 0.36 9.92 -13.63
N ALA A 242 0.79 10.52 -12.52
CA ALA A 242 1.28 11.90 -12.50
C ALA A 242 2.52 12.11 -13.39
N ASP A 243 3.45 11.15 -13.48
CA ASP A 243 4.63 11.20 -14.37
C ASP A 243 4.26 11.22 -15.86
N TRP A 244 3.17 10.54 -16.22
CA TRP A 244 2.60 10.65 -17.55
C TRP A 244 1.94 12.01 -17.77
N LEU A 245 1.10 12.44 -16.82
CA LEU A 245 0.24 13.60 -17.00
C LEU A 245 0.95 14.95 -16.83
N GLN A 246 2.12 15.00 -16.20
CA GLN A 246 2.91 16.24 -16.08
C GLN A 246 3.21 16.89 -17.44
N MET A 247 3.27 16.10 -18.52
CA MET A 247 3.54 16.61 -19.87
C MET A 247 2.50 17.64 -20.33
N TYR A 248 1.27 17.61 -19.79
CA TYR A 248 0.23 18.59 -20.10
C TYR A 248 0.43 19.93 -19.39
N PHE A 249 1.16 19.95 -18.27
CA PHE A 249 1.21 21.09 -17.35
C PHE A 249 2.60 21.73 -17.22
N ALA A 250 3.65 21.00 -17.59
CA ALA A 250 5.03 21.46 -17.55
C ALA A 250 5.68 21.43 -18.94
N PRO A 251 6.70 22.27 -19.20
CA PRO A 251 7.54 22.14 -20.40
C PRO A 251 8.14 20.74 -20.51
N VAL A 252 8.27 20.26 -21.74
CA VAL A 252 8.90 18.98 -22.05
C VAL A 252 10.11 19.19 -22.95
N THR A 253 11.15 18.38 -22.73
CA THR A 253 12.35 18.40 -23.56
C THR A 253 12.53 17.01 -24.17
N PRO A 254 12.32 16.84 -25.48
CA PRO A 254 12.61 15.59 -26.16
C PRO A 254 14.12 15.30 -26.13
N THR A 255 14.51 14.03 -26.14
CA THR A 255 15.94 13.67 -26.19
C THR A 255 16.55 14.03 -27.54
N ALA A 256 17.86 14.29 -27.56
CA ALA A 256 18.57 14.58 -28.81
C ALA A 256 18.47 13.39 -29.80
N ASP A 257 18.52 12.16 -29.29
CA ASP A 257 18.39 10.94 -30.08
C ASP A 257 16.99 10.78 -30.69
N ASP A 258 15.93 11.08 -29.92
CA ASP A 258 14.55 11.06 -30.45
C ASP A 258 14.37 12.09 -31.58
N LEU A 259 14.92 13.30 -31.40
CA LEU A 259 14.86 14.34 -32.42
C LEU A 259 15.66 13.96 -33.66
N ALA A 260 16.90 13.48 -33.51
CA ALA A 260 17.74 13.06 -34.63
C ALA A 260 17.13 11.89 -35.42
N THR A 261 16.50 10.94 -34.71
CA THR A 261 15.90 9.74 -35.31
C THR A 261 14.59 10.04 -36.02
N HIS A 262 13.74 10.89 -35.43
CA HIS A 262 12.35 11.04 -35.88
C HIS A 262 12.05 12.38 -36.56
N LEU A 263 12.74 13.47 -36.21
CA LEU A 263 12.53 14.81 -36.79
C LEU A 263 13.49 15.06 -37.96
N THR A 264 13.33 14.25 -39.02
CA THR A 264 14.13 14.33 -40.25
C THR A 264 13.59 15.38 -41.22
N ASP A 265 14.42 15.84 -42.16
CA ASP A 265 14.04 16.80 -43.20
C ASP A 265 12.87 16.30 -44.08
N MET A 266 12.72 14.97 -44.19
CA MET A 266 11.59 14.34 -44.89
C MET A 266 10.25 14.62 -44.18
N VAL A 267 10.24 14.67 -42.85
CA VAL A 267 9.00 14.73 -42.04
C VAL A 267 8.64 16.17 -41.63
N ARG A 268 9.62 17.08 -41.54
CA ARG A 268 9.38 18.49 -41.18
C ARG A 268 8.25 19.15 -41.96
N PRO A 269 8.16 19.03 -43.31
CA PRO A 269 7.05 19.63 -44.05
C PRO A 269 5.67 19.11 -43.63
N ALA A 270 5.58 17.82 -43.30
CA ALA A 270 4.33 17.20 -42.86
C ALA A 270 3.90 17.69 -41.48
N LEU A 271 4.84 17.93 -40.56
CA LEU A 271 4.53 18.49 -39.25
C LEU A 271 4.12 19.96 -39.32
N VAL A 272 4.69 20.74 -40.25
CA VAL A 272 4.23 22.11 -40.54
C VAL A 272 2.79 22.10 -41.07
N SER A 273 2.48 21.26 -42.07
CA SER A 273 1.10 21.09 -42.57
C SER A 273 0.15 20.64 -41.46
N LEU A 274 0.57 19.70 -40.60
CA LEU A 274 -0.23 19.25 -39.47
C LEU A 274 -0.50 20.39 -38.48
N ARG A 275 0.51 21.18 -38.10
CA ARG A 275 0.35 22.33 -37.20
C ARG A 275 -0.69 23.29 -37.75
N ASP A 276 -0.62 23.61 -39.04
CA ASP A 276 -1.53 24.55 -39.68
C ASP A 276 -2.97 24.00 -39.72
N ARG A 277 -3.14 22.69 -39.97
CA ARG A 277 -4.43 22.00 -39.87
C ARG A 277 -4.98 21.97 -38.44
N LEU A 278 -4.13 21.69 -37.45
CA LEU A 278 -4.49 21.69 -36.04
C LEU A 278 -4.91 23.08 -35.55
N ALA A 279 -4.34 24.15 -36.10
CA ALA A 279 -4.74 25.51 -35.78
C ALA A 279 -6.18 25.83 -36.23
N ALA A 280 -6.64 25.22 -37.32
CA ALA A 280 -7.95 25.47 -37.93
C ALA A 280 -9.03 24.43 -37.59
N CYS A 281 -8.68 23.20 -37.21
CA CYS A 281 -9.65 22.13 -36.99
C CYS A 281 -10.46 22.33 -35.69
N PRO A 282 -11.60 21.64 -35.52
CA PRO A 282 -12.23 21.46 -34.21
C PRO A 282 -11.24 20.82 -33.21
N TRP A 283 -11.18 21.33 -31.97
CA TRP A 283 -10.27 20.77 -30.95
C TRP A 283 -10.90 19.60 -30.19
N ASP A 284 -11.20 18.56 -30.94
CA ASP A 284 -11.70 17.30 -30.40
C ASP A 284 -11.00 16.13 -31.10
N LYS A 285 -11.20 14.93 -30.57
CA LYS A 285 -10.57 13.71 -31.10
C LYS A 285 -10.86 13.50 -32.60
N ALA A 286 -12.07 13.79 -33.07
CA ALA A 286 -12.45 13.56 -34.45
C ALA A 286 -11.78 14.57 -35.41
N GLY A 287 -11.76 15.85 -35.05
CA GLY A 287 -11.07 16.91 -35.78
C GLY A 287 -9.57 16.66 -35.89
N ILE A 288 -8.95 16.26 -34.77
CA ILE A 288 -7.52 15.94 -34.72
C ILE A 288 -7.21 14.68 -35.54
N ALA A 289 -8.03 13.63 -35.45
CA ALA A 289 -7.86 12.42 -36.25
C ALA A 289 -7.96 12.71 -37.76
N LEU A 290 -8.88 13.59 -38.17
CA LEU A 290 -8.99 14.03 -39.56
C LEU A 290 -7.75 14.83 -39.99
N ALA A 291 -7.28 15.77 -39.18
CA ALA A 291 -6.07 16.55 -39.46
C ALA A 291 -4.85 15.63 -39.67
N LEU A 292 -4.66 14.64 -38.79
CA LEU A 292 -3.61 13.63 -38.93
C LEU A 292 -3.75 12.83 -40.23
N LYS A 293 -4.96 12.35 -40.54
CA LYS A 293 -5.24 11.56 -41.74
C LYS A 293 -4.94 12.34 -43.03
N ASP A 294 -5.37 13.58 -43.10
CA ASP A 294 -5.18 14.43 -44.28
C ASP A 294 -3.70 14.78 -44.49
N THR A 295 -2.96 15.08 -43.42
CA THR A 295 -1.50 15.27 -43.49
C THR A 295 -0.79 14.01 -44.01
N LEU A 296 -1.17 12.83 -43.51
CA LEU A 296 -0.57 11.57 -43.96
C LEU A 296 -0.83 11.33 -45.46
N ALA A 297 -2.04 11.63 -45.94
CA ALA A 297 -2.42 11.48 -47.33
C ALA A 297 -1.65 12.48 -48.24
N GLU A 298 -1.59 13.75 -47.85
CA GLU A 298 -0.89 14.81 -48.58
C GLU A 298 0.60 14.49 -48.75
N HIS A 299 1.27 14.10 -47.66
CA HIS A 299 2.70 13.84 -47.66
C HIS A 299 3.07 12.38 -47.98
N LYS A 300 2.08 11.52 -48.24
CA LYS A 300 2.24 10.09 -48.52
C LYS A 300 3.06 9.36 -47.44
N LEU A 301 2.84 9.72 -46.18
CA LEU A 301 3.55 9.16 -45.02
C LEU A 301 2.72 8.06 -44.35
N LYS A 302 3.41 7.17 -43.64
CA LYS A 302 2.78 6.21 -42.72
C LYS A 302 2.66 6.83 -41.33
N MET A 303 1.63 6.43 -40.57
CA MET A 303 1.34 6.96 -39.23
C MET A 303 2.57 7.03 -38.30
N PRO A 304 3.42 5.99 -38.16
CA PRO A 304 4.58 6.08 -37.26
C PRO A 304 5.57 7.20 -37.61
N LEU A 305 5.74 7.51 -38.90
CA LEU A 305 6.65 8.56 -39.36
C LEU A 305 6.17 9.95 -38.94
N LEU A 306 4.87 10.18 -38.86
CA LEU A 306 4.30 11.46 -38.38
C LEU A 306 4.12 11.46 -36.85
N ALA A 307 3.64 10.35 -36.28
CA ALA A 307 3.27 10.28 -34.88
C ALA A 307 4.47 10.28 -33.92
N MET A 308 5.59 9.65 -34.27
CA MET A 308 6.79 9.64 -33.41
C MET A 308 7.37 11.05 -33.19
N PRO A 309 7.67 11.85 -34.22
CA PRO A 309 8.18 13.20 -33.99
C PRO A 309 7.12 14.14 -33.40
N LEU A 310 5.84 13.96 -33.73
CA LEU A 310 4.75 14.68 -33.08
C LEU A 310 4.73 14.43 -31.56
N ARG A 311 4.81 13.17 -31.14
CA ARG A 311 4.89 12.80 -29.72
C ARG A 311 6.16 13.32 -29.08
N ALA A 312 7.31 13.23 -29.74
CA ALA A 312 8.56 13.77 -29.22
C ALA A 312 8.39 15.26 -28.88
N LEU A 313 7.91 16.06 -29.83
CA LEU A 313 7.71 17.51 -29.65
C LEU A 313 6.65 17.85 -28.60
N LEU A 314 5.50 17.15 -28.60
CA LEU A 314 4.39 17.46 -27.71
C LEU A 314 4.56 16.88 -26.30
N CYS A 315 5.13 15.69 -26.18
CA CYS A 315 5.11 14.89 -24.96
C CYS A 315 6.51 14.68 -24.36
N GLY A 316 7.58 15.08 -25.07
CA GLY A 316 8.97 14.82 -24.70
C GLY A 316 9.36 13.34 -24.80
N ARG A 317 8.56 12.52 -25.48
CA ARG A 317 8.73 11.05 -25.57
C ARG A 317 8.08 10.53 -26.84
N THR A 318 8.50 9.36 -27.32
CA THR A 318 8.02 8.78 -28.60
C THR A 318 6.87 7.79 -28.46
N GLN A 319 6.54 7.39 -27.22
CA GLN A 319 5.49 6.41 -26.93
C GLN A 319 4.40 7.03 -26.06
N THR A 320 3.15 6.86 -26.49
CA THR A 320 1.93 7.32 -25.80
C THR A 320 0.77 6.39 -26.16
N PRO A 321 -0.42 6.55 -25.55
CA PRO A 321 -1.68 6.11 -26.14
C PRO A 321 -1.90 6.69 -27.55
N SER A 322 -3.11 6.47 -28.09
CA SER A 322 -3.46 7.00 -29.42
C SER A 322 -3.17 8.50 -29.52
N VAL A 323 -2.42 8.90 -30.55
CA VAL A 323 -1.85 10.25 -30.64
C VAL A 323 -2.94 11.32 -30.78
N ASP A 324 -4.03 11.02 -31.48
CA ASP A 324 -5.21 11.87 -31.58
C ASP A 324 -5.86 12.14 -30.21
N ALA A 325 -6.03 11.09 -29.39
CA ALA A 325 -6.60 11.21 -28.05
C ALA A 325 -5.69 12.00 -27.11
N VAL A 326 -4.37 11.81 -27.22
CA VAL A 326 -3.38 12.56 -26.44
C VAL A 326 -3.41 14.05 -26.81
N VAL A 327 -3.37 14.36 -28.11
CA VAL A 327 -3.42 15.76 -28.60
C VAL A 327 -4.72 16.44 -28.18
N ALA A 328 -5.85 15.73 -28.19
CA ALA A 328 -7.16 16.28 -27.80
C ALA A 328 -7.21 16.75 -26.35
N LEU A 329 -6.37 16.22 -25.46
CA LEU A 329 -6.31 16.59 -24.05
C LEU A 329 -5.35 17.76 -23.76
N PHE A 330 -4.52 18.15 -24.73
CA PHE A 330 -3.71 19.36 -24.63
C PHE A 330 -4.58 20.61 -24.80
N ASP A 331 -4.15 21.71 -24.19
CA ASP A 331 -4.63 23.02 -24.62
C ASP A 331 -4.12 23.29 -26.02
N ARG A 332 -5.01 23.77 -26.90
CA ARG A 332 -4.68 24.10 -28.30
C ARG A 332 -3.43 24.98 -28.38
N THR A 333 -3.39 26.04 -27.59
CA THR A 333 -2.28 27.00 -27.58
C THR A 333 -0.97 26.32 -27.19
N THR A 334 -0.97 25.47 -26.17
CA THR A 334 0.21 24.73 -25.71
C THR A 334 0.71 23.77 -26.78
N ALA A 335 -0.19 23.01 -27.43
CA ALA A 335 0.17 22.08 -28.49
C ALA A 335 0.78 22.81 -29.69
N LEU A 336 0.16 23.89 -30.15
CA LEU A 336 0.65 24.66 -31.30
C LEU A 336 1.99 25.35 -31.00
N ALA A 337 2.18 25.88 -29.79
CA ALA A 337 3.45 26.49 -29.38
C ALA A 337 4.60 25.45 -29.41
N ARG A 338 4.35 24.22 -28.95
CA ARG A 338 5.34 23.14 -29.02
C ARG A 338 5.66 22.69 -30.45
N LEU A 339 4.76 22.93 -31.40
CA LEU A 339 4.96 22.67 -32.82
C LEU A 339 5.48 23.88 -33.60
N GLN A 340 5.79 25.01 -32.94
CA GLN A 340 6.19 26.23 -33.62
C GLN A 340 7.59 26.15 -34.24
N HIS A 341 8.49 25.35 -33.65
CA HIS A 341 9.90 25.24 -34.03
C HIS A 341 10.21 23.98 -34.86
N VAL A 342 9.21 23.45 -35.57
CA VAL A 342 9.40 22.32 -36.49
C VAL A 342 10.10 22.75 -37.77
#